data_AF-A0A973PSF6-F1
#
_entry.id   AF-A0A973PSF6-F1
#
_cell.length_a   1.000
_cell.length_b   1.000
_cell.length_c   1.000
_cell.angle_alpha   90.00
_cell.angle_beta   90.00
_cell.angle_gamma   90.00
#
_symmetry.space_group_name_H-M   'P 1'
#
loop_
_entity.id
_entity.type
_entity.pdbx_description
1 polymer ?
#
loop_
_entity_poly.entity_id
_entity_poly.type
_entity_poly.pdbx_seq_one_letter_code
_entity_poly.pdbx_strand_id
1 'polypeptide(L)'
;MPIRADHRLPAGRRLRLAATAAALLPVLALAAGCGGGGGNPGPVVASGAVGTAKLTSALLTSSDVPHVQVLPAGAKQQLLGNAQKADVAACQPIVDQWSSQPKHPRQVYTGAMVTDTTDVTGKDKGAKAISLTVIASYKPGVATAVMNELAAAVAACHSYGVVRGGVTSHFTVRAATAPAGLGDQQVAYVIGDTSKGAAGEVLVTVVRAGDTTAAYETVRADHKPAQLRGTIPVKQVAKLRDAAKDA
;
A
#
# COMPACT_ATOMS: atom_id res chain seq x y z
N MET A 1 -57.30 -23.64 8.80
CA MET A 1 -57.32 -23.10 10.18
C MET A 1 -56.88 -21.64 10.14
N PRO A 2 -57.46 -20.77 10.99
CA PRO A 2 -57.72 -19.37 10.68
C PRO A 2 -56.67 -18.36 11.17
N ILE A 3 -56.83 -17.17 10.61
CA ILE A 3 -56.31 -15.83 10.93
C ILE A 3 -56.33 -15.51 12.45
N ARG A 4 -55.25 -14.89 12.96
CA ARG A 4 -55.33 -13.58 13.67
C ARG A 4 -53.96 -12.97 13.94
N ALA A 5 -53.87 -11.70 13.54
CA ALA A 5 -52.94 -10.70 14.03
C ALA A 5 -53.10 -10.50 15.55
N ASP A 6 -52.07 -9.99 16.22
CA ASP A 6 -52.25 -8.70 16.88
C ASP A 6 -50.95 -8.03 17.31
N HIS A 7 -51.04 -6.71 17.17
CA HIS A 7 -50.13 -5.63 17.50
C HIS A 7 -49.55 -5.67 18.92
N ARG A 8 -48.39 -5.04 19.10
CA ARG A 8 -48.24 -3.88 20.01
C ARG A 8 -46.84 -3.26 19.94
N LEU A 9 -46.78 -2.07 19.35
CA LEU A 9 -45.85 -1.02 19.77
C LEU A 9 -46.41 -0.36 21.04
N PRO A 10 -45.55 -0.05 22.01
CA PRO A 10 -45.62 1.26 22.68
C PRO A 10 -44.23 1.92 22.62
N ALA A 11 -44.13 3.08 22.00
CA ALA A 11 -44.28 4.37 22.68
C ALA A 11 -43.02 4.76 23.50
N GLY A 12 -42.23 5.66 22.91
CA GLY A 12 -41.84 6.91 23.53
C GLY A 12 -40.95 6.86 24.77
N ARG A 13 -39.70 7.29 24.60
CA ARG A 13 -39.17 8.38 25.44
C ARG A 13 -38.08 9.14 24.70
N ARG A 14 -38.42 10.36 24.32
CA ARG A 14 -37.45 11.44 24.15
C ARG A 14 -36.95 11.81 25.54
N LEU A 15 -35.66 11.65 25.81
CA LEU A 15 -34.98 12.51 26.78
C LEU A 15 -33.97 13.37 26.03
N ARG A 16 -34.26 14.67 26.05
CA ARG A 16 -33.31 15.75 25.79
C ARG A 16 -32.54 16.02 27.09
N LEU A 17 -31.35 16.59 26.91
CA LEU A 17 -30.50 17.32 27.86
C LEU A 17 -29.70 16.48 28.86
N ALA A 18 -28.39 16.43 28.66
CA ALA A 18 -27.50 17.39 29.32
C ALA A 18 -26.13 17.38 28.62
N ALA A 19 -25.70 18.55 28.18
CA ALA A 19 -24.33 18.81 27.80
C ALA A 19 -23.48 18.80 29.07
N THR A 20 -22.52 17.89 29.15
CA THR A 20 -21.39 18.00 30.08
C THR A 20 -20.13 18.10 29.24
N ALA A 21 -19.79 19.33 28.90
CA ALA A 21 -18.44 19.71 28.53
C ALA A 21 -17.54 19.55 29.77
N ALA A 22 -16.92 18.38 29.90
CA ALA A 22 -15.80 18.19 30.81
C ALA A 22 -14.51 18.39 30.01
N ALA A 23 -14.08 19.65 29.97
CA ALA A 23 -12.75 20.03 29.51
C ALA A 23 -11.71 19.43 30.47
N LEU A 24 -10.98 18.41 30.01
CA LEU A 24 -9.75 17.97 30.66
C LEU A 24 -8.59 18.72 29.99
N LEU A 25 -8.25 19.86 30.59
CA LEU A 25 -7.02 20.60 30.33
C LEU A 25 -5.85 19.88 31.00
N PRO A 26 -4.82 19.43 30.27
CA PRO A 26 -3.53 19.17 30.88
C PRO A 26 -2.84 20.52 31.10
N VAL A 27 -2.75 20.95 32.36
CA VAL A 27 -1.82 21.99 32.81
C VAL A 27 -0.42 21.40 32.70
N LEU A 28 0.29 21.71 31.62
CA LEU A 28 1.73 21.44 31.49
C LEU A 28 2.47 22.73 31.82
N ALA A 29 3.23 22.66 32.91
CA ALA A 29 4.09 23.72 33.42
C ALA A 29 5.05 24.22 32.33
N LEU A 30 5.08 25.54 32.11
CA LEU A 30 6.15 26.19 31.39
C LEU A 30 7.42 26.12 32.25
N ALA A 31 8.28 25.14 31.97
CA ALA A 31 9.69 25.27 32.28
C ALA A 31 10.30 26.24 31.25
N ALA A 32 10.49 27.50 31.68
CA ALA A 32 11.34 28.46 30.99
C ALA A 32 12.81 27.99 31.12
N GLY A 33 13.24 27.14 30.18
CA GLY A 33 14.63 26.80 29.95
C GLY A 33 15.11 27.49 28.69
N CYS A 34 15.87 28.57 28.87
CA CYS A 34 16.59 29.26 27.81
C CYS A 34 17.70 28.35 27.27
N GLY A 35 17.80 28.19 25.95
CA GLY A 35 19.06 27.75 25.31
C GLY A 35 18.93 26.66 24.25
N GLY A 36 19.24 27.03 23.01
CA GLY A 36 19.76 26.11 21.98
C GLY A 36 18.72 25.58 21.01
N GLY A 37 18.76 26.09 19.77
CA GLY A 37 17.96 25.61 18.66
C GLY A 37 18.16 24.12 18.40
N GLY A 38 17.15 23.31 18.72
CA GLY A 38 17.06 21.90 18.38
C GLY A 38 15.96 21.73 17.34
N GLY A 39 16.33 21.78 16.06
CA GLY A 39 15.42 21.38 14.99
C GLY A 39 15.03 19.93 15.18
N ASN A 40 13.72 19.66 15.29
CA ASN A 40 13.20 18.32 15.08
C ASN A 40 13.75 17.83 13.73
N PRO A 41 14.42 16.67 13.66
CA PRO A 41 14.75 16.08 12.37
C PRO A 41 13.43 15.62 11.77
N GLY A 42 12.81 16.52 11.00
CA GLY A 42 11.88 16.10 9.96
C GLY A 42 12.60 15.07 9.07
N PRO A 43 11.85 14.24 8.33
CA PRO A 43 12.44 13.25 7.45
C PRO A 43 13.53 13.93 6.60
N VAL A 44 14.79 13.53 6.83
CA VAL A 44 15.93 14.08 6.10
C VAL A 44 15.85 13.47 4.70
N VAL A 45 15.18 14.18 3.79
CA VAL A 45 15.18 13.84 2.38
C VAL A 45 16.60 14.07 1.89
N ALA A 46 17.29 13.01 1.47
CA ALA A 46 18.58 13.16 0.81
C ALA A 46 18.42 14.02 -0.45
N SER A 47 19.41 14.86 -0.75
CA SER A 47 19.45 15.62 -2.01
C SER A 47 19.29 14.66 -3.20
N GLY A 48 18.40 15.00 -4.15
CA GLY A 48 18.04 14.14 -5.28
C GLY A 48 16.85 13.20 -5.06
N ALA A 49 16.35 13.04 -3.82
CA ALA A 49 15.15 12.26 -3.56
C ALA A 49 13.88 13.13 -3.68
N VAL A 50 12.80 12.54 -4.22
CA VAL A 50 11.50 13.22 -4.34
C VAL A 50 10.92 13.43 -2.94
N GLY A 51 10.80 14.71 -2.55
CA GLY A 51 10.23 15.09 -1.26
C GLY A 51 8.76 14.73 -1.09
N THR A 52 8.30 14.69 0.16
CA THR A 52 6.95 14.23 0.56
C THR A 52 5.81 14.90 -0.19
N ALA A 53 5.85 16.22 -0.37
CA ALA A 53 4.78 16.95 -1.07
C ALA A 53 4.68 16.51 -2.53
N LYS A 54 5.81 16.49 -3.25
CA LYS A 54 5.87 16.09 -4.66
C LYS A 54 5.48 14.63 -4.85
N LEU A 55 5.96 13.73 -3.98
CA LEU A 55 5.59 12.32 -4.02
C LEU A 55 4.09 12.14 -3.77
N THR A 56 3.51 12.85 -2.81
CA THR A 56 2.06 12.80 -2.54
C THR A 56 1.24 13.31 -3.72
N SER A 57 1.65 14.41 -4.36
CA SER A 57 1.01 14.92 -5.58
C SER A 57 1.15 13.95 -6.77
N ALA A 58 2.18 13.10 -6.76
CA ALA A 58 2.39 12.10 -7.81
C ALA A 58 1.47 10.88 -7.69
N LEU A 59 0.79 10.66 -6.56
CA LEU A 59 -0.21 9.59 -6.45
C LEU A 59 -1.29 9.73 -7.53
N LEU A 60 -1.75 8.60 -8.05
CA LEU A 60 -2.91 8.59 -8.94
C LEU A 60 -4.13 9.24 -8.27
N THR A 61 -4.96 9.86 -9.09
CA THR A 61 -6.32 10.28 -8.73
C THR A 61 -7.33 9.54 -9.61
N SER A 62 -8.61 9.56 -9.23
CA SER A 62 -9.67 8.92 -10.03
C SER A 62 -9.85 9.55 -11.42
N SER A 63 -9.29 10.73 -11.68
CA SER A 63 -9.31 11.37 -13.00
C SER A 63 -8.14 10.94 -13.90
N ASP A 64 -7.11 10.30 -13.35
CA ASP A 64 -5.90 9.93 -14.10
C ASP A 64 -6.12 8.75 -15.04
N VAL A 65 -6.99 7.81 -14.66
CA VAL A 65 -7.28 6.60 -15.43
C VAL A 65 -8.79 6.36 -15.44
N PRO A 66 -9.44 6.25 -16.62
CA PRO A 66 -10.87 5.96 -16.71
C PRO A 66 -11.25 4.66 -15.99
N HIS A 67 -12.42 4.66 -15.34
CA HIS A 67 -12.96 3.52 -14.58
C HIS A 67 -12.05 3.04 -13.43
N VAL A 68 -11.21 3.94 -12.91
CA VAL A 68 -10.43 3.70 -11.70
C VAL A 68 -10.93 4.63 -10.61
N GLN A 69 -11.19 4.07 -9.43
CA GLN A 69 -11.41 4.82 -8.21
C GLN A 69 -10.13 4.78 -7.38
N VAL A 70 -9.66 5.95 -6.94
CA VAL A 70 -8.49 6.05 -6.08
C VAL A 70 -8.89 6.64 -4.73
N LEU A 71 -8.52 5.94 -3.67
CA LEU A 71 -8.66 6.39 -2.29
C LEU A 71 -7.26 6.51 -1.68
N PRO A 72 -6.70 7.72 -1.55
CA PRO A 72 -5.42 7.94 -0.89
C PRO A 72 -5.41 7.38 0.53
N ALA A 73 -4.28 6.80 0.94
CA ALA A 73 -4.10 6.43 2.33
C ALA A 73 -3.98 7.70 3.18
N GLY A 74 -4.89 7.86 4.13
CA GLY A 74 -4.79 8.90 5.14
C GLY A 74 -3.75 8.54 6.21
N ALA A 75 -3.46 9.51 7.09
CA ALA A 75 -2.48 9.35 8.17
C ALA A 75 -2.80 8.22 9.17
N LYS A 76 -4.03 7.67 9.15
CA LYS A 76 -4.47 6.57 10.03
C LYS A 76 -4.40 5.20 9.35
N GLN A 77 -4.16 5.14 8.04
CA GLN A 77 -4.11 3.91 7.28
C GLN A 77 -2.68 3.38 7.28
N GLN A 78 -2.48 2.21 7.90
CA GLN A 78 -1.20 1.53 7.85
C GLN A 78 -0.99 0.92 6.47
N LEU A 79 -0.17 1.57 5.64
CA LEU A 79 0.23 1.08 4.32
C LEU A 79 1.21 -0.09 4.39
N LEU A 80 2.12 -0.05 5.37
CA LEU A 80 3.22 -0.99 5.51
C LEU A 80 3.17 -1.63 6.89
N GLY A 81 3.38 -2.94 6.94
CA GLY A 81 3.48 -3.68 8.19
C GLY A 81 4.75 -3.34 8.97
N ASN A 82 4.83 -3.84 10.19
CA ASN A 82 6.07 -3.76 10.98
C ASN A 82 7.22 -4.50 10.29
N ALA A 83 8.44 -4.30 10.80
CA ALA A 83 9.61 -5.11 10.44
C ALA A 83 9.26 -6.60 10.54
N GLN A 84 9.56 -7.35 9.48
CA GLN A 84 9.34 -8.79 9.40
C GLN A 84 10.59 -9.45 8.85
N LYS A 85 10.90 -10.62 9.40
CA LYS A 85 12.01 -11.45 8.94
C LYS A 85 11.44 -12.70 8.28
N ALA A 86 11.81 -12.93 7.02
CA ALA A 86 11.59 -14.22 6.39
C ALA A 86 12.49 -15.27 7.05
N ASP A 87 11.95 -16.46 7.27
CA ASP A 87 12.73 -17.62 7.70
C ASP A 87 13.78 -18.06 6.64
N VAL A 88 13.52 -17.78 5.37
CA VAL A 88 14.43 -17.96 4.24
C VAL A 88 15.02 -16.62 3.82
N ALA A 89 16.34 -16.45 3.95
CA ALA A 89 17.01 -15.18 3.66
C ALA A 89 16.83 -14.69 2.22
N ALA A 90 16.78 -15.60 1.24
CA ALA A 90 16.55 -15.26 -0.17
C ALA A 90 15.17 -14.62 -0.42
N CYS A 91 14.21 -14.83 0.48
CA CYS A 91 12.86 -14.27 0.40
C CYS A 91 12.73 -12.90 1.07
N GLN A 92 13.76 -12.43 1.77
CA GLN A 92 13.69 -11.17 2.51
C GLN A 92 13.34 -9.96 1.61
N PRO A 93 13.87 -9.81 0.37
CA PRO A 93 13.48 -8.69 -0.50
C PRO A 93 11.99 -8.66 -0.85
N ILE A 94 11.31 -9.81 -0.88
CA ILE A 94 9.85 -9.89 -1.09
C ILE A 94 9.08 -9.37 0.13
N VAL A 95 9.55 -9.72 1.34
CA VAL A 95 8.98 -9.24 2.60
C VAL A 95 9.22 -7.73 2.79
N ASP A 96 10.40 -7.25 2.41
CA ASP A 96 10.79 -5.83 2.51
C ASP A 96 9.91 -4.91 1.65
N GLN A 97 9.45 -5.39 0.48
CA GLN A 97 8.06 -5.24 -0.01
C GLN A 97 7.16 -4.27 0.75
N TRP A 98 6.69 -4.82 1.86
CA TRP A 98 5.52 -4.37 2.58
C TRP A 98 5.86 -4.06 4.03
N SER A 99 7.16 -3.92 4.32
CA SER A 99 7.67 -3.56 5.63
C SER A 99 7.94 -2.06 5.73
N SER A 100 7.65 -1.50 6.89
CA SER A 100 8.05 -0.14 7.28
C SER A 100 9.56 0.00 7.54
N GLN A 101 10.29 -1.12 7.71
CA GLN A 101 11.73 -1.14 7.98
C GLN A 101 12.45 -2.12 7.03
N PRO A 102 12.43 -1.88 5.71
CA PRO A 102 13.14 -2.72 4.75
C PRO A 102 14.67 -2.56 4.89
N LYS A 103 15.44 -3.52 4.36
CA LYS A 103 16.90 -3.41 4.24
C LYS A 103 17.36 -2.11 3.57
N HIS A 104 16.62 -1.66 2.55
CA HIS A 104 16.86 -0.41 1.82
C HIS A 104 15.82 0.64 2.22
N PRO A 105 16.14 1.59 3.12
CA PRO A 105 15.15 2.52 3.64
C PRO A 105 14.60 3.46 2.57
N ARG A 106 13.27 3.49 2.47
CA ARG A 106 12.53 4.50 1.70
C ARG A 106 12.75 5.85 2.38
N GLN A 107 13.17 6.87 1.63
CA GLN A 107 13.31 8.22 2.18
C GLN A 107 11.93 8.82 2.48
N VAL A 108 11.00 8.57 1.57
CA VAL A 108 9.61 8.98 1.64
C VAL A 108 8.77 7.87 1.01
N TYR A 109 7.60 7.60 1.56
CA TYR A 109 6.59 6.77 0.89
C TYR A 109 5.19 7.29 1.19
N THR A 110 4.27 6.97 0.30
CA THR A 110 2.83 7.21 0.44
C THR A 110 2.09 6.19 -0.41
N GLY A 111 0.76 6.19 -0.39
CA GLY A 111 -0.01 5.14 -1.05
C GLY A 111 -1.48 5.44 -1.19
N ALA A 112 -2.16 4.52 -1.85
CA ALA A 112 -3.59 4.60 -2.10
C ALA A 112 -4.17 3.21 -2.32
N MET A 113 -5.47 3.06 -2.09
CA MET A 113 -6.24 1.96 -2.65
C MET A 113 -6.71 2.36 -4.05
N VAL A 114 -6.43 1.51 -5.03
CA VAL A 114 -6.79 1.71 -6.44
C VAL A 114 -7.76 0.59 -6.83
N THR A 115 -9.02 0.95 -7.08
CA THR A 115 -10.05 0.00 -7.53
C THR A 115 -10.29 0.21 -9.02
N ASP A 116 -9.95 -0.79 -9.81
CA ASP A 116 -10.28 -0.84 -11.23
C ASP A 116 -11.63 -1.54 -11.42
N THR A 117 -12.60 -0.81 -11.97
CA THR A 117 -13.95 -1.32 -12.25
C THR A 117 -14.15 -1.67 -13.72
N THR A 118 -13.08 -1.66 -14.52
CA THR A 118 -13.15 -1.98 -15.94
C THR A 118 -13.36 -3.47 -16.14
N ASP A 119 -14.39 -3.84 -16.91
CA ASP A 119 -14.49 -5.19 -17.47
C ASP A 119 -13.57 -5.29 -18.69
N VAL A 120 -12.30 -5.64 -18.47
CA VAL A 120 -11.27 -5.72 -19.52
C VAL A 120 -11.58 -6.79 -20.59
N THR A 121 -12.55 -7.68 -20.33
CA THR A 121 -12.90 -8.79 -21.24
C THR A 121 -14.31 -8.73 -21.82
N GLY A 122 -15.16 -7.82 -21.32
CA GLY A 122 -16.60 -7.76 -21.63
C GLY A 122 -17.42 -8.96 -21.13
N LYS A 123 -16.78 -9.91 -20.44
CA LYS A 123 -17.32 -11.22 -20.05
C LYS A 123 -17.44 -11.38 -18.53
N ASP A 124 -16.84 -10.49 -17.74
CA ASP A 124 -16.76 -10.61 -16.28
C ASP A 124 -17.20 -9.31 -15.61
N LYS A 125 -18.46 -8.92 -15.88
CA LYS A 125 -19.09 -7.64 -15.49
C LYS A 125 -19.13 -7.33 -13.98
N GLY A 126 -18.65 -8.24 -13.13
CA GLY A 126 -18.52 -8.08 -11.67
C GLY A 126 -17.09 -8.10 -11.13
N ALA A 127 -16.08 -8.34 -11.99
CA ALA A 127 -14.70 -8.52 -11.57
C ALA A 127 -13.99 -7.19 -11.31
N LYS A 128 -14.04 -6.72 -10.06
CA LYS A 128 -13.27 -5.55 -9.61
C LYS A 128 -11.87 -5.98 -9.19
N ALA A 129 -10.84 -5.35 -9.74
CA ALA A 129 -9.48 -5.49 -9.25
C ALA A 129 -9.20 -4.38 -8.22
N ILE A 130 -8.67 -4.76 -7.06
CA ILE A 130 -8.40 -3.86 -5.94
C ILE A 130 -6.91 -3.96 -5.67
N SER A 131 -6.21 -2.82 -5.76
CA SER A 131 -4.78 -2.75 -5.51
C SER A 131 -4.45 -1.86 -4.32
N LEU A 132 -3.74 -2.39 -3.33
CA LEU A 132 -2.97 -1.55 -2.43
C LEU A 132 -1.76 -1.03 -3.20
N THR A 133 -1.63 0.29 -3.32
CA THR A 133 -0.52 0.94 -4.01
C THR A 133 0.37 1.65 -3.01
N VAL A 134 1.68 1.44 -3.11
CA VAL A 134 2.70 2.19 -2.37
C VAL A 134 3.67 2.77 -3.38
N ILE A 135 3.84 4.09 -3.35
CA ILE A 135 4.92 4.76 -4.06
C ILE A 135 5.98 5.20 -3.06
N ALA A 136 7.24 5.09 -3.47
CA ALA A 136 8.37 5.38 -2.62
C ALA A 136 9.46 6.11 -3.38
N SER A 137 10.17 6.99 -2.68
CA SER A 137 11.41 7.61 -3.16
C SER A 137 12.59 7.12 -2.34
N TYR A 138 13.71 6.92 -3.01
CA TYR A 138 14.96 6.43 -2.44
C TYR A 138 16.09 7.44 -2.70
N LYS A 139 17.23 7.19 -2.05
CA LYS A 139 18.48 7.85 -2.43
C LYS A 139 18.87 7.44 -3.87
N PRO A 140 19.65 8.25 -4.58
CA PRO A 140 20.14 7.93 -5.91
C PRO A 140 20.74 6.51 -6.02
N GLY A 141 20.28 5.74 -7.01
CA GLY A 141 20.72 4.37 -7.30
C GLY A 141 20.11 3.28 -6.41
N VAL A 142 19.54 3.61 -5.24
CA VAL A 142 19.01 2.62 -4.30
C VAL A 142 17.76 1.94 -4.85
N ALA A 143 16.90 2.65 -5.59
CA ALA A 143 15.73 2.04 -6.22
C ALA A 143 16.12 0.93 -7.21
N THR A 144 17.22 1.11 -7.96
CA THR A 144 17.76 0.06 -8.85
C THR A 144 18.24 -1.15 -8.05
N ALA A 145 18.95 -0.95 -6.95
CA ALA A 145 19.39 -2.05 -6.07
C ALA A 145 18.19 -2.84 -5.51
N VAL A 146 17.15 -2.13 -5.04
CA VAL A 146 15.89 -2.74 -4.58
C VAL A 146 15.26 -3.61 -5.66
N MET A 147 15.16 -3.11 -6.90
CA MET A 147 14.56 -3.87 -8.00
C MET A 147 15.40 -5.08 -8.41
N ASN A 148 16.73 -4.96 -8.42
CA ASN A 148 17.62 -6.06 -8.76
C ASN A 148 17.55 -7.17 -7.70
N GLU A 149 17.58 -6.81 -6.42
CA GLU A 149 17.43 -7.77 -5.31
C GLU A 149 16.05 -8.43 -5.31
N LEU A 150 14.98 -7.66 -5.59
CA LEU A 150 13.63 -8.21 -5.71
C LEU A 150 13.51 -9.19 -6.89
N ALA A 151 14.07 -8.86 -8.06
CA ALA A 151 14.07 -9.75 -9.21
C ALA A 151 14.82 -11.07 -8.90
N ALA A 152 15.98 -10.98 -8.26
CA ALA A 152 16.74 -12.15 -7.81
C ALA A 152 15.96 -12.98 -6.77
N ALA A 153 15.30 -12.32 -5.82
CA ALA A 153 14.48 -12.99 -4.82
C ALA A 153 13.29 -13.72 -5.46
N VAL A 154 12.59 -13.13 -6.43
CA VAL A 154 11.48 -13.80 -7.14
C VAL A 154 11.95 -15.04 -7.91
N ALA A 155 13.20 -15.06 -8.40
CA ALA A 155 13.77 -16.22 -9.07
C ALA A 155 14.17 -17.35 -8.09
N ALA A 156 14.60 -17.01 -6.87
CA ALA A 156 15.19 -17.95 -5.92
C ALA A 156 14.25 -18.34 -4.75
N CYS A 157 13.25 -17.53 -4.44
CA CYS A 157 12.31 -17.73 -3.36
C CYS A 157 11.03 -18.41 -3.88
N HIS A 158 10.70 -19.58 -3.34
CA HIS A 158 9.47 -20.30 -3.69
C HIS A 158 8.48 -20.40 -2.53
N SER A 159 8.97 -20.31 -1.29
CA SER A 159 8.15 -20.23 -0.10
C SER A 159 8.93 -19.61 1.05
N TYR A 160 8.21 -19.02 2.00
CA TYR A 160 8.77 -18.49 3.24
C TYR A 160 7.71 -18.43 4.34
N GLY A 161 8.16 -18.48 5.58
CA GLY A 161 7.41 -18.14 6.78
C GLY A 161 7.76 -16.75 7.30
N VAL A 162 6.78 -16.08 7.90
CA VAL A 162 7.00 -14.88 8.72
C VAL A 162 6.25 -15.01 10.04
N VAL A 163 6.87 -14.55 11.13
CA VAL A 163 6.23 -14.50 12.45
C VAL A 163 5.64 -13.11 12.67
N ARG A 164 4.35 -13.04 12.99
CA ARG A 164 3.62 -11.81 13.32
C ARG A 164 2.82 -12.01 14.60
N GLY A 165 3.11 -11.23 15.64
CA GLY A 165 2.40 -11.32 16.91
C GLY A 165 2.43 -12.73 17.53
N GLY A 166 3.53 -13.47 17.34
CA GLY A 166 3.66 -14.86 17.80
C GLY A 166 3.04 -15.93 16.89
N VAL A 167 2.37 -15.53 15.81
CA VAL A 167 1.77 -16.45 14.83
C VAL A 167 2.66 -16.55 13.59
N THR A 168 3.02 -17.77 13.19
CA THR A 168 3.71 -18.02 11.92
C THR A 168 2.70 -18.13 10.79
N SER A 169 2.88 -17.32 9.74
CA SER A 169 2.16 -17.45 8.48
C SER A 169 3.12 -17.95 7.41
N HIS A 170 2.67 -18.88 6.55
CA HIS A 170 3.45 -19.43 5.45
C HIS A 170 2.92 -18.96 4.11
N PHE A 171 3.85 -18.63 3.21
CA PHE A 171 3.57 -18.08 1.90
C PHE A 171 4.29 -18.87 0.82
N THR A 172 3.65 -19.02 -0.34
CA THR A 172 4.29 -19.42 -1.58
C THR A 172 4.57 -18.20 -2.45
N VAL A 173 5.59 -18.31 -3.30
CA VAL A 173 6.00 -17.27 -4.24
C VAL A 173 6.18 -17.91 -5.61
N ARG A 174 5.64 -17.25 -6.64
CA ARG A 174 5.91 -17.60 -8.03
C ARG A 174 6.08 -16.36 -8.88
N ALA A 175 6.98 -16.41 -9.85
CA ALA A 175 7.10 -15.35 -10.85
C ALA A 175 5.78 -15.19 -11.62
N ALA A 176 5.48 -13.96 -12.02
CA ALA A 176 4.35 -13.62 -12.87
C ALA A 176 4.81 -12.73 -14.02
N THR A 177 4.06 -12.76 -15.11
CA THR A 177 4.33 -11.89 -16.25
C THR A 177 3.57 -10.58 -16.09
N ALA A 178 4.26 -9.45 -16.26
CA ALA A 178 3.65 -8.15 -16.45
C ALA A 178 3.86 -7.68 -17.90
N PRO A 179 2.94 -6.85 -18.45
CA PRO A 179 3.13 -6.23 -19.76
C PRO A 179 4.49 -5.51 -19.84
N ALA A 180 5.16 -5.53 -20.99
CA ALA A 180 6.44 -4.83 -21.13
C ALA A 180 6.26 -3.30 -21.08
N GLY A 181 7.32 -2.60 -20.67
CA GLY A 181 7.39 -1.13 -20.79
C GLY A 181 6.60 -0.37 -19.73
N LEU A 182 6.35 -0.95 -18.56
CA LEU A 182 5.62 -0.24 -17.50
C LEU A 182 6.46 0.84 -16.79
N GLY A 183 7.78 0.77 -16.90
CA GLY A 183 8.75 1.67 -16.28
C GLY A 183 10.18 1.36 -16.73
N ASP A 184 11.17 1.89 -16.02
CA ASP A 184 12.58 1.63 -16.32
C ASP A 184 12.97 0.18 -15.97
N GLN A 185 12.36 -0.36 -14.92
CA GLN A 185 12.44 -1.76 -14.51
C GLN A 185 11.08 -2.20 -13.96
N GLN A 186 10.79 -3.49 -14.03
CA GLN A 186 9.56 -4.07 -13.47
C GLN A 186 9.80 -5.49 -12.96
N VAL A 187 9.12 -5.86 -11.89
CA VAL A 187 9.07 -7.22 -11.36
C VAL A 187 7.61 -7.54 -11.04
N ALA A 188 7.15 -8.73 -11.43
CA ALA A 188 5.82 -9.21 -11.07
C ALA A 188 5.90 -10.65 -10.56
N TYR A 189 5.10 -10.94 -9.53
CA TYR A 189 5.07 -12.23 -8.87
C TYR A 189 3.74 -12.40 -8.12
N VAL A 190 3.36 -13.62 -7.81
CA VAL A 190 2.20 -13.91 -6.96
C VAL A 190 2.70 -14.43 -5.62
N ILE A 191 2.13 -13.90 -4.54
CA ILE A 191 2.26 -14.43 -3.18
C ILE A 191 0.96 -15.17 -2.85
N GLY A 192 1.04 -16.36 -2.26
CA GLY A 192 -0.14 -17.10 -1.78
C GLY A 192 -0.01 -17.50 -0.31
N ASP A 193 -1.00 -17.15 0.52
CA ASP A 193 -1.11 -17.67 1.89
C ASP A 193 -1.54 -19.15 1.85
N THR A 194 -0.67 -20.05 2.31
CA THR A 194 -0.93 -21.51 2.22
C THR A 194 -2.15 -21.96 3.01
N SER A 195 -2.55 -21.20 4.03
CA SER A 195 -3.74 -21.50 4.85
C SER A 195 -5.06 -21.09 4.19
N LYS A 196 -5.01 -20.26 3.15
CA LYS A 196 -6.19 -19.68 2.47
C LYS A 196 -6.41 -20.21 1.05
N GLY A 197 -5.48 -21.02 0.54
CA GLY A 197 -5.52 -21.53 -0.83
C GLY A 197 -5.65 -20.39 -1.86
N ALA A 198 -6.43 -20.60 -2.91
CA ALA A 198 -6.61 -19.61 -3.99
C ALA A 198 -7.13 -18.24 -3.51
N ALA A 199 -7.94 -18.20 -2.45
CA ALA A 199 -8.47 -16.96 -1.90
C ALA A 199 -7.40 -16.10 -1.19
N GLY A 200 -6.24 -16.68 -0.87
CA GLY A 200 -5.08 -16.00 -0.30
C GLY A 200 -4.04 -15.54 -1.31
N GLU A 201 -4.31 -15.67 -2.62
CA GLU A 201 -3.37 -15.24 -3.66
C GLU A 201 -3.48 -13.76 -3.98
N VAL A 202 -2.32 -13.11 -4.08
CA VAL A 202 -2.19 -11.69 -4.41
C VAL A 202 -1.15 -11.52 -5.51
N LEU A 203 -1.51 -10.84 -6.60
CA LEU A 203 -0.55 -10.42 -7.61
C LEU A 203 0.20 -9.20 -7.09
N VAL A 204 1.53 -9.28 -7.05
CA VAL A 204 2.40 -8.14 -6.80
C VAL A 204 3.02 -7.67 -8.10
N THR A 205 2.96 -6.38 -8.38
CA THR A 205 3.71 -5.73 -9.47
C THR A 205 4.47 -4.55 -8.89
N VAL A 206 5.78 -4.49 -9.12
CA VAL A 206 6.62 -3.35 -8.71
C VAL A 206 7.27 -2.77 -9.96
N VAL A 207 7.16 -1.46 -10.14
CA VAL A 207 7.76 -0.72 -11.27
C VAL A 207 8.66 0.38 -10.74
N ARG A 208 9.77 0.62 -11.44
CA ARG A 208 10.74 1.69 -11.13
C ARG A 208 10.66 2.82 -12.16
N ALA A 209 10.81 4.04 -11.68
CA ALA A 209 11.03 5.24 -12.48
C ALA A 209 12.09 6.12 -11.80
N GLY A 210 13.29 6.20 -12.37
CA GLY A 210 14.44 6.83 -11.72
C GLY A 210 14.68 6.23 -10.33
N ASP A 211 14.78 7.09 -9.31
CA ASP A 211 14.96 6.70 -7.91
C ASP A 211 13.66 6.54 -7.13
N THR A 212 12.56 6.26 -7.83
CA THR A 212 11.26 5.98 -7.24
C THR A 212 10.72 4.62 -7.67
N THR A 213 9.86 4.04 -6.84
CA THR A 213 9.12 2.82 -7.17
C THR A 213 7.63 3.00 -6.94
N ALA A 214 6.81 2.29 -7.71
CA ALA A 214 5.40 2.03 -7.39
C ALA A 214 5.18 0.52 -7.26
N ALA A 215 4.73 0.08 -6.09
CA ALA A 215 4.37 -1.31 -5.79
C ALA A 215 2.85 -1.43 -5.70
N TYR A 216 2.31 -2.50 -6.28
CA TYR A 216 0.88 -2.81 -6.32
C TYR A 216 0.67 -4.22 -5.78
N GLU A 217 -0.14 -4.36 -4.74
CA GLU A 217 -0.69 -5.62 -4.26
C GLU A 217 -2.13 -5.72 -4.77
N THR A 218 -2.35 -6.48 -5.84
CA THR A 218 -3.63 -6.57 -6.55
C THR A 218 -4.33 -7.88 -6.24
N VAL A 219 -5.59 -7.77 -5.81
CA VAL A 219 -6.54 -8.87 -5.68
C VAL A 219 -7.75 -8.64 -6.56
N ARG A 220 -8.56 -9.67 -6.76
CA ARG A 220 -9.92 -9.53 -7.30
C ARG A 220 -10.96 -9.76 -6.23
N ALA A 221 -12.06 -9.02 -6.31
CA ALA A 221 -13.18 -9.17 -5.40
C ALA A 221 -13.84 -10.57 -5.44
N ASP A 222 -13.68 -11.31 -6.55
CA ASP A 222 -14.20 -12.66 -6.73
C ASP A 222 -13.15 -13.75 -6.50
N HIS A 223 -11.98 -13.41 -5.93
CA HIS A 223 -10.89 -14.33 -5.58
C HIS A 223 -10.30 -15.14 -6.74
N LYS A 224 -10.59 -14.77 -7.99
CA LYS A 224 -9.88 -15.30 -9.15
C LYS A 224 -8.49 -14.66 -9.29
N PRO A 225 -7.57 -15.26 -10.08
CA PRO A 225 -6.27 -14.67 -10.35
C PRO A 225 -6.38 -13.22 -10.84
N ALA A 226 -5.67 -12.33 -10.15
CA ALA A 226 -5.67 -10.91 -10.43
C ALA A 226 -4.81 -10.55 -11.64
N GLN A 227 -5.14 -9.42 -12.26
CA GLN A 227 -4.32 -8.74 -13.25
C GLN A 227 -4.30 -7.25 -12.94
N LEU A 228 -3.15 -6.61 -13.13
CA LEU A 228 -3.02 -5.16 -13.07
C LEU A 228 -3.17 -4.58 -14.48
N ARG A 229 -4.19 -3.75 -14.71
CA ARG A 229 -4.38 -3.10 -16.01
C ARG A 229 -3.21 -2.15 -16.29
N GLY A 230 -2.47 -2.39 -17.38
CA GLY A 230 -1.19 -1.73 -17.66
C GLY A 230 -1.22 -0.20 -17.71
N THR A 231 -2.37 0.42 -18.02
CA THR A 231 -2.53 1.88 -18.00
C THR A 231 -2.33 2.48 -16.61
N ILE A 232 -2.61 1.73 -15.54
CA ILE A 232 -2.43 2.17 -14.14
C ILE A 232 -0.95 2.41 -13.83
N PRO A 233 -0.04 1.41 -13.92
CA PRO A 233 1.38 1.62 -13.65
C PRO A 233 2.05 2.58 -14.64
N VAL A 234 1.66 2.57 -15.93
CA VAL A 234 2.19 3.53 -16.92
C VAL A 234 1.90 4.98 -16.50
N LYS A 235 0.66 5.27 -16.08
CA LYS A 235 0.27 6.61 -15.64
C LYS A 235 0.95 7.00 -14.34
N GLN A 236 1.08 6.07 -13.38
CA GLN A 236 1.79 6.33 -12.13
C GLN A 236 3.27 6.64 -12.39
N VAL A 237 3.93 5.90 -13.29
CA VAL A 237 5.34 6.15 -13.67
C VAL A 237 5.52 7.52 -14.31
N ALA A 238 4.60 7.95 -15.19
CA ALA A 238 4.65 9.29 -15.75
C ALA A 238 4.61 10.38 -14.66
N LYS A 239 3.69 10.25 -13.68
CA LYS A 239 3.60 11.20 -12.56
C LYS A 239 4.84 11.18 -11.67
N LEU A 240 5.45 10.00 -11.44
CA LEU A 240 6.69 9.89 -10.68
C LEU A 240 7.86 10.57 -11.41
N ARG A 241 7.97 10.41 -12.73
CA ARG A 241 8.98 11.11 -13.55
C ARG A 241 8.78 12.62 -13.49
N ASP A 242 7.54 13.09 -13.57
CA ASP A 242 7.26 14.52 -13.45
C ASP A 242 7.65 15.08 -12.07
N ALA A 243 7.36 14.35 -11.00
CA ALA A 243 7.74 14.74 -9.64
C ALA A 243 9.26 14.81 -9.41
N ALA A 244 10.04 14.05 -10.19
CA ALA A 244 11.49 13.96 -10.07
C ALA A 244 12.27 15.02 -10.88
N LYS A 245 11.62 15.79 -11.77
CA LYS A 245 12.30 16.79 -12.63
C LYS A 245 13.01 17.92 -11.87
N ASP A 246 12.63 18.12 -10.62
CA ASP A 246 13.06 19.22 -9.76
C ASP A 246 13.54 18.70 -8.38
N ALA A 247 14.05 17.46 -8.33
CA ALA A 247 14.48 16.77 -7.11
C ALA A 247 16.01 16.83 -6.92
#